data_AF-A0A929CXG1-F1
#
_entry.id   AF-A0A929CXG1-F1
#
_cell.length_a   1.000
_cell.length_b   1.000
_cell.length_c   1.000
_cell.angle_alpha   90.00
_cell.angle_beta   90.00
_cell.angle_gamma   90.00
#
_symmetry.space_group_name_H-M   'P 1'
#
loop_
_entity.id
_entity.type
_entity.pdbx_description
1 polymer ?
#
loop_
_entity_poly.entity_id
_entity_poly.type
_entity_poly.pdbx_seq_one_letter_code
_entity_poly.pdbx_strand_id
1 'polypeptide(L)'
;MANIQDEQDFLEKAAGWEYFYDLVRLHYGEGVDGKTPFEKLKEFGHDLPEEFVLFPPIILDAISTDWLLQTGNDLLAHYRLNCGQ
;
A
#
# COMPACT_ATOMS: atom_id res chain seq x y z
N MET A 1 -2.73 18.88 4.27
CA MET A 1 -2.60 17.89 5.38
C MET A 1 -4.00 17.50 5.81
N ALA A 2 -4.23 16.22 6.14
CA ALA A 2 -5.52 15.79 6.69
C ALA A 2 -5.80 16.56 7.99
N ASN A 3 -6.99 17.14 8.11
CA ASN A 3 -7.41 17.84 9.31
C ASN A 3 -7.83 16.81 10.37
N ILE A 4 -6.86 16.35 11.17
CA ILE A 4 -7.04 15.32 12.20
C ILE A 4 -7.30 16.01 13.54
N GLN A 5 -8.42 15.70 14.19
CA GLN A 5 -8.83 16.39 15.43
C GLN A 5 -8.46 15.62 16.71
N ASP A 6 -8.52 14.30 16.67
CA ASP A 6 -8.24 13.42 17.80
C ASP A 6 -7.74 12.03 17.31
N GLU A 7 -7.48 11.13 18.27
CA GLU A 7 -6.98 9.78 18.00
C GLU A 7 -7.98 8.93 17.20
N GLN A 8 -9.28 9.05 17.49
CA GLN A 8 -10.31 8.30 16.78
C GLN A 8 -10.40 8.74 15.33
N ASP A 9 -10.43 10.06 15.08
CA ASP A 9 -10.42 10.65 13.74
C ASP A 9 -9.13 10.29 12.97
N PHE A 10 -8.00 10.17 13.67
CA PHE A 10 -6.77 9.65 13.07
C PHE A 10 -6.93 8.20 12.60
N LEU A 11 -7.40 7.30 13.48
CA LEU A 11 -7.56 5.88 13.18
C LEU A 11 -8.55 5.64 12.04
N GLU A 12 -9.67 6.38 12.01
CA GLU A 12 -10.66 6.29 10.94
C GLU A 12 -10.07 6.72 9.59
N LYS A 13 -9.33 7.83 9.55
CA LYS A 13 -8.68 8.28 8.31
C LYS A 13 -7.57 7.33 7.86
N ALA A 14 -6.79 6.78 8.80
CA ALA A 14 -5.75 5.81 8.50
C ALA A 14 -6.35 4.52 7.92
N ALA A 15 -7.37 3.94 8.57
CA ALA A 15 -8.06 2.76 8.06
C ALA A 15 -8.74 3.01 6.70
N GLY A 16 -9.34 4.19 6.52
CA GLY A 16 -9.91 4.59 5.23
C GLY A 16 -8.86 4.72 4.12
N TRP A 17 -7.64 5.14 4.47
CA TRP A 17 -6.53 5.19 3.53
C TRP A 17 -6.04 3.80 3.14
N GLU A 18 -5.86 2.88 4.09
CA GLU A 18 -5.51 1.48 3.80
C GLU A 18 -6.54 0.83 2.87
N TYR A 19 -7.83 0.97 3.20
CA TYR A 19 -8.92 0.49 2.34
C TYR A 19 -8.81 1.05 0.91
N PHE A 20 -8.63 2.38 0.78
CA PHE A 20 -8.52 3.00 -0.52
C PHE A 20 -7.29 2.50 -1.28
N TYR A 21 -6.15 2.38 -0.61
CA TYR A 21 -4.91 1.97 -1.23
C TYR A 21 -4.96 0.51 -1.71
N ASP A 22 -5.38 -0.42 -0.85
CA ASP A 22 -5.29 -1.85 -1.12
C ASP A 22 -6.45 -2.42 -1.95
N LEU A 23 -7.65 -1.83 -1.84
CA LEU A 23 -8.87 -2.36 -2.47
C LEU A 23 -9.44 -1.50 -3.60
N VAL A 24 -9.13 -0.20 -3.65
CA VAL A 24 -9.79 0.72 -4.60
C VAL A 24 -8.82 1.31 -5.61
N ARG A 25 -7.61 1.68 -5.17
CA ARG A 25 -6.66 2.41 -6.00
C ARG A 25 -6.02 1.48 -7.02
N LEU A 26 -6.19 1.81 -8.30
CA LEU A 26 -5.51 1.14 -9.39
C LEU A 26 -4.01 1.54 -9.41
N HIS A 27 -3.14 0.54 -9.55
CA HIS A 27 -1.70 0.74 -9.58
C HIS A 27 -1.12 0.36 -10.95
N TYR A 28 -0.35 1.28 -11.53
CA TYR A 28 0.23 1.13 -12.88
C TYR A 28 1.75 1.00 -12.86
N GLY A 29 2.31 0.59 -11.72
CA GLY A 29 3.72 0.19 -11.66
C GLY A 29 3.99 -1.04 -12.51
N GLU A 30 5.27 -1.30 -12.80
CA GLU A 30 5.69 -2.46 -13.58
C GLU A 30 5.11 -3.76 -13.00
N GLY A 31 4.42 -4.54 -13.83
CA GLY A 31 3.83 -5.84 -13.43
C GLY A 31 2.53 -5.76 -12.61
N VAL A 32 1.99 -4.55 -12.39
CA VAL A 32 0.73 -4.35 -11.65
C VAL A 32 -0.48 -4.12 -12.57
N ASP A 33 -0.26 -3.62 -13.80
CA ASP A 33 -1.25 -3.57 -14.88
C ASP A 33 -2.62 -2.99 -14.52
N GLY A 34 -2.63 -1.95 -13.68
CA GLY A 34 -3.86 -1.28 -13.24
C GLY A 34 -4.62 -2.02 -12.15
N LYS A 35 -4.08 -3.11 -11.59
CA LYS A 35 -4.72 -3.87 -10.52
C LYS A 35 -4.51 -3.22 -9.16
N THR A 36 -5.35 -3.56 -8.21
CA THR A 36 -5.12 -3.23 -6.80
C THR A 36 -4.12 -4.20 -6.17
N PRO A 37 -3.46 -3.81 -5.06
CA PRO A 37 -2.62 -4.73 -4.28
C PRO A 37 -3.35 -6.03 -3.93
N PHE A 38 -4.63 -5.94 -3.52
CA PHE A 38 -5.45 -7.12 -3.21
C PHE A 38 -5.71 -8.01 -4.42
N GLU A 39 -5.95 -7.43 -5.60
CA GLU A 39 -6.08 -8.20 -6.84
C GLU A 39 -4.78 -8.93 -7.19
N LYS A 40 -3.62 -8.28 -7.04
CA LYS A 40 -2.31 -8.94 -7.21
C LYS A 40 -2.10 -10.07 -6.19
N LEU A 41 -2.52 -9.88 -4.96
CA LEU A 41 -2.44 -10.91 -3.91
C LEU A 41 -3.25 -12.16 -4.30
N LYS A 42 -4.46 -11.98 -4.82
CA LYS A 42 -5.29 -13.07 -5.37
C LYS A 42 -4.63 -13.76 -6.56
N GLU A 43 -3.99 -13.00 -7.46
CA GLU A 43 -3.25 -13.58 -8.59
C GLU A 43 -2.07 -14.45 -8.16
N PHE A 44 -1.45 -14.14 -7.03
CA PHE A 44 -0.42 -14.99 -6.44
C PHE A 44 -0.96 -16.26 -5.76
N GLY A 45 -2.28 -16.47 -5.79
CA GLY A 45 -2.93 -17.68 -5.27
C GLY A 45 -3.32 -17.59 -3.80
N HIS A 46 -3.33 -16.39 -3.20
CA HIS A 46 -3.80 -16.19 -1.85
C HIS A 46 -5.31 -15.94 -1.83
N ASP A 47 -6.05 -16.91 -1.29
CA ASP A 47 -7.49 -16.78 -1.03
C ASP A 47 -7.69 -16.22 0.39
N LEU A 48 -7.63 -14.89 0.49
CA LEU A 48 -7.73 -14.15 1.75
C LEU A 48 -8.96 -13.23 1.73
N PRO A 49 -9.62 -13.04 2.88
CA PRO A 49 -10.73 -12.11 3.00
C PRO A 49 -10.24 -10.65 2.86
N GLU A 50 -11.09 -9.73 2.41
CA GLU A 50 -10.72 -8.31 2.21
C GLU A 50 -10.25 -7.65 3.51
N GLU A 51 -10.77 -8.08 4.66
CA GLU A 51 -10.37 -7.61 5.98
C GLU A 51 -8.87 -7.84 6.27
N PHE A 52 -8.23 -8.79 5.56
CA PHE A 52 -6.80 -9.02 5.67
C PHE A 52 -5.96 -7.83 5.20
N VAL A 53 -6.41 -7.05 4.21
CA VAL A 53 -5.67 -5.87 3.74
C VAL A 53 -6.06 -4.60 4.50
N LEU A 54 -6.87 -4.72 5.55
CA LEU A 54 -7.26 -3.61 6.42
C LEU A 54 -6.51 -3.62 7.76
N PHE A 55 -5.48 -4.46 7.89
CA PHE A 55 -4.62 -4.42 9.08
C PHE A 55 -3.90 -3.08 9.16
N PRO A 56 -3.89 -2.41 10.33
CA PRO A 56 -3.15 -1.18 10.49
C PRO A 56 -1.68 -1.39 10.08
N PRO A 57 -1.08 -0.48 9.30
CA PRO A 57 0.33 -0.59 8.92
C PRO A 57 1.26 -0.66 10.14
N ILE A 58 0.82 -0.14 11.30
CA ILE A 58 1.53 -0.26 12.60
C ILE A 58 1.73 -1.73 13.03
N ILE A 59 0.79 -2.63 12.72
CA ILE A 59 0.93 -4.06 13.04
C ILE A 59 1.93 -4.70 12.07
N LEU A 60 1.92 -4.29 10.80
CA LEU A 60 2.90 -4.75 9.82
C LEU A 60 4.30 -4.20 10.09
N ASP A 61 4.43 -3.01 10.65
CA ASP A 61 5.72 -2.41 11.05
C ASP A 61 6.38 -3.19 12.20
N ALA A 62 5.59 -3.73 13.13
CA ALA A 62 6.09 -4.58 14.22
C ALA A 62 6.52 -5.97 13.73
N ILE A 63 5.97 -6.45 12.60
CA ILE A 63 6.48 -7.60 11.86
C ILE A 63 7.58 -7.07 10.94
N SER A 64 8.74 -6.79 11.53
CA SER A 64 9.83 -6.08 10.85
C SER A 64 10.00 -6.55 9.40
N THR A 65 9.98 -5.58 8.49
CA THR A 65 10.39 -5.74 7.10
C THR A 65 11.78 -6.36 7.00
N ASP A 66 12.66 -6.21 8.00
CA ASP A 66 13.97 -6.88 8.04
C ASP A 66 13.89 -8.42 8.08
N TRP A 67 12.80 -8.98 8.63
CA TRP A 67 12.62 -10.44 8.68
C TRP A 67 12.11 -11.02 7.35
N LEU A 68 11.29 -10.26 6.62
CA LEU A 68 10.61 -10.73 5.40
C LEU A 68 11.27 -10.25 4.11
N LEU A 69 11.92 -9.09 4.13
CA LEU A 69 12.62 -8.48 3.00
C LEU A 69 14.12 -8.62 3.22
N GLN A 70 14.74 -9.65 2.61
CA GLN A 70 16.20 -9.71 2.48
C GLN A 70 16.76 -8.55 1.63
N THR A 71 15.89 -7.84 0.90
CA THR A 71 16.19 -6.67 0.08
C THR A 71 15.01 -5.69 0.13
N GLY A 72 15.26 -4.42 0.42
CA GLY A 72 14.26 -3.36 0.30
C GLY A 72 14.27 -2.74 -1.09
N ASN A 73 13.09 -2.34 -1.60
CA ASN A 73 13.04 -1.45 -2.76
C ASN A 73 13.55 -0.08 -2.34
N ASP A 74 14.65 0.36 -2.94
CA ASP A 74 15.08 1.75 -2.88
C ASP A 74 14.01 2.60 -3.60
N LEU A 75 13.15 3.25 -2.82
CA LEU A 75 12.07 4.12 -3.29
C LEU A 75 12.58 5.46 -3.87
N LEU A 76 13.86 5.56 -4.21
CA LEU A 76 14.38 6.61 -5.07
C LEU A 76 13.92 6.35 -6.51
N ALA A 77 12.63 6.58 -6.77
CA ALA A 77 12.12 6.75 -8.12
C ALA A 77 12.76 8.00 -8.74
N HIS A 78 13.87 7.83 -9.45
CA HIS A 78 14.48 8.87 -10.26
C HIS A 78 13.61 9.11 -11.50
N TYR A 79 12.58 9.95 -11.37
CA TYR A 79 11.87 10.48 -12.53
C TYR A 79 12.85 11.35 -13.33
N ARG A 80 13.34 10.81 -14.46
CA ARG A 80 13.98 11.66 -15.47
C ARG A 80 12.90 12.54 -16.06
N LEU A 81 12.98 13.84 -15.77
CA LEU A 81 12.23 14.83 -16.52
C LEU A 81 12.68 14.74 -17.98
N ASN A 82 11.91 14.07 -18.82
CA ASN A 82 12.02 14.27 -20.25
C ASN A 82 11.49 15.67 -20.54
N CYS A 83 12.38 16.67 -20.53
CA CYS A 83 12.14 17.90 -21.27
C CYS A 83 12.13 17.53 -22.76
N GLY A 84 10.93 17.29 -23.28
CA GLY A 84 10.69 17.18 -24.72
C GLY A 84 10.89 18.55 -25.38
N GLN A 85 11.73 18.54 -26.41
CA GLN A 85 12.05 19.59 -27.37
C GLN A 85 10.84 19.98 -28.23
#